data_AF-A0A645GP56-F1
#
_entry.id   AF-A0A645GP56-F1
#
_cell.length_a   1.000
_cell.length_b   1.000
_cell.length_c   1.000
_cell.angle_alpha   90.00
_cell.angle_beta   90.00
_cell.angle_gamma   90.00
#
_symmetry.space_group_name_H-M   'P 1'
#
loop_
_entity.id
_entity.type
_entity.pdbx_description
1 polymer ?
#
loop_
_entity_poly.entity_id
_entity_poly.type
_entity_poly.pdbx_seq_one_letter_code
_entity_poly.pdbx_strand_id
1 'polypeptide(L)' 'MSYYSYHGMAKKLIKEGHLIKYEIVEDWNGIRPALVLYFDNHRPMPVRAGRWDEYWEMLSS' A
#
# COMPACT_ATOMS: atom_id res chain seq x y z
N MET A 1 -7.19 13.28 -17.78
CA MET A 1 -6.90 13.82 -16.43
C MET A 1 -6.62 12.62 -15.53
N SER A 2 -5.35 12.23 -15.39
CA SER A 2 -5.01 11.05 -14.59
C SER A 2 -5.20 11.42 -13.12
N TYR A 3 -6.28 10.96 -12.51
CA TYR A 3 -6.34 10.90 -11.05
C TYR A 3 -5.18 9.99 -10.66
N TYR A 4 -4.08 10.57 -10.21
CA TYR A 4 -3.00 9.84 -9.58
C TYR A 4 -3.55 9.26 -8.29
N SER A 5 -4.28 8.15 -8.39
CA SER A 5 -4.66 7.38 -7.23
C SER A 5 -3.36 6.96 -6.56
N TYR A 6 -3.23 7.24 -5.26
CA TYR A 6 -2.08 6.78 -4.50
C TYR A 6 -1.92 5.26 -4.60
N HIS A 7 -3.02 4.53 -4.87
CA HIS A 7 -3.00 3.10 -5.22
C HIS A 7 -2.18 2.80 -6.48
N GLY A 8 -2.34 3.57 -7.56
CA GLY A 8 -1.52 3.42 -8.76
C GLY A 8 -0.03 3.64 -8.47
N MET A 9 0.29 4.64 -7.64
CA MET A 9 1.66 4.88 -7.18
C MET A 9 2.18 3.72 -6.32
N ALA A 10 1.41 3.26 -5.33
CA ALA A 10 1.78 2.14 -4.47
C ALA A 10 2.10 0.88 -5.28
N LYS A 11 1.22 0.52 -6.23
CA LYS A 11 1.41 -0.64 -7.10
C LYS A 11 2.67 -0.50 -7.95
N LYS A 12 2.93 0.69 -8.48
CA LYS A 12 4.16 0.98 -9.24
C LYS A 12 5.40 0.77 -8.37
N LEU A 13 5.43 1.37 -7.17
CA LEU A 13 6.56 1.27 -6.25
C LEU A 13 6.82 -0.18 -5.79
N ILE A 14 5.76 -0.97 -5.55
CA ILE A 14 5.90 -2.41 -5.24
C ILE A 14 6.58 -3.13 -6.41
N LYS A 15 6.12 -2.90 -7.65
CA LYS A 15 6.70 -3.53 -8.85
C LYS A 15 8.15 -3.11 -9.12
N GLU A 16 8.50 -1.88 -8.76
CA GLU A 16 9.86 -1.36 -8.89
C GLU A 16 10.80 -1.83 -7.76
N GLY A 17 10.29 -2.57 -6.76
CA GLY A 17 11.08 -3.12 -5.67
C GLY A 17 11.39 -2.13 -4.54
N HIS A 18 10.67 -1.00 -4.48
CA HIS A 18 10.85 0.03 -3.43
C HIS A 18 10.16 -0.32 -2.11
N LEU A 19 9.32 -1.36 -2.08
CA LEU A 19 8.64 -1.80 -0.87
C LEU A 19 9.65 -2.45 0.09
N ILE A 20 9.87 -1.81 1.24
CA ILE A 20 10.77 -2.34 2.28
C ILE A 20 10.02 -3.30 3.21
N LYS A 21 8.80 -2.93 3.60
CA LYS A 21 7.97 -3.71 4.52
C LYS A 21 6.50 -3.35 4.37
N TYR A 22 5.64 -4.24 4.84
CA TYR A 22 4.24 -3.95 5.07
C TYR A 22 3.82 -4.45 6.45
N GLU A 23 2.84 -3.81 7.06
CA GLU A 23 2.23 -4.28 8.30
C GLU A 23 0.73 -4.03 8.32
N ILE A 24 0.00 -4.83 9.07
CA ILE A 24 -1.44 -4.62 9.31
C ILE A 24 -1.59 -3.97 10.67
N VAL A 25 -2.20 -2.79 10.70
CA VAL A 25 -2.53 -2.07 11.93
C VAL A 25 -4.03 -1.94 12.10
N GLU A 26 -4.48 -1.94 13.36
CA GLU A 26 -5.89 -1.76 13.68
C GLU A 26 -6.38 -0.34 13.35
N ASP A 27 -5.54 0.67 13.57
CA ASP A 27 -5.83 2.08 13.26
C ASP A 27 -4.62 2.82 12.69
N TRP A 28 -4.83 3.37 11.49
CA TRP A 28 -3.93 4.34 10.87
C TRP A 28 -4.67 5.63 10.55
N ASN A 29 -4.61 6.62 11.45
CA ASN A 29 -5.26 7.93 11.28
C ASN A 29 -6.75 7.84 10.88
N GLY A 30 -7.50 6.88 11.47
CA GLY A 30 -8.90 6.62 11.17
C GLY A 30 -9.16 5.62 10.04
N ILE A 31 -8.10 5.05 9.46
CA ILE A 31 -8.20 3.94 8.51
C ILE A 31 -8.09 2.63 9.29
N ARG A 32 -9.18 1.86 9.33
CA ARG A 32 -9.31 0.66 10.15
C ARG A 32 -10.03 -0.48 9.41
N PRO A 33 -9.49 -1.72 9.44
CA PRO A 33 -8.07 -2.02 9.61
C PRO A 33 -7.28 -1.54 8.38
N ALA A 34 -5.99 -1.22 8.56
CA ALA A 34 -5.14 -0.68 7.51
C ALA A 34 -3.92 -1.58 7.25
N LEU A 35 -3.69 -1.91 5.98
CA LEU A 35 -2.42 -2.46 5.50
C LEU A 35 -1.53 -1.28 5.14
N VAL A 36 -0.49 -1.05 5.93
CA VAL A 36 0.43 0.08 5.74
C VAL A 36 1.65 -0.41 4.98
N LEU A 37 1.89 0.19 3.82
CA LEU A 37 3.03 -0.10 2.96
C LEU A 37 4.13 0.92 3.21
N TYR A 38 5.35 0.46 3.45
CA TYR A 38 6.52 1.30 3.65
C TYR A 38 7.49 1.19 2.48
N PHE A 39 7.88 2.34 1.96
CA PHE A 39 8.77 2.46 0.82
C PHE A 39 10.06 3.19 1.21
N ASP A 40 11.15 2.92 0.51
CA ASP A 40 12.44 3.59 0.70
C ASP A 40 12.44 5.07 0.24
N ASN A 41 11.57 5.38 -0.72
CA ASN A 41 11.53 6.64 -1.44
C ASN A 41 10.16 7.35 -1.33
N HIS A 42 9.26 6.83 -0.49
CA HIS A 42 7.90 7.37 -0.37
C HIS A 42 7.35 7.26 1.04
N ARG A 43 6.37 8.12 1.35
CA ARG A 43 5.67 8.09 2.64
C ARG A 43 4.85 6.80 2.79
N PRO A 44 4.61 6.33 4.02
CA PRO A 44 3.80 5.15 4.26
C PRO A 44 2.40 5.30 3.65
N MET A 45 1.95 4.29 2.91
CA MET A 45 0.65 4.31 2.24
C MET A 45 -0.31 3.30 2.88
N PRO A 46 -1.35 3.77 3.58
CA PRO A 46 -2.37 2.91 4.16
C PRO A 46 -3.38 2.45 3.10
N VAL A 47 -3.67 1.15 3.11
CA VAL A 47 -4.65 0.49 2.24
C VAL A 47 -5.77 -0.07 3.11
N ARG A 48 -7.02 0.23 2.76
CA ARG A 48 -8.22 -0.28 3.45
C ARG A 48 -8.43 -1.77 3.13
N ALA A 49 -8.98 -2.50 4.10
CA ALA A 49 -9.29 -3.94 4.00
C ALA A 49 -9.95 -4.36 2.68
N GLY A 50 -10.95 -3.61 2.22
CA GLY A 50 -11.66 -3.92 0.96
C GLY A 50 -10.84 -3.82 -0.33
N ARG A 51 -9.53 -3.52 -0.24
CA ARG A 51 -8.59 -3.53 -1.36
C ARG A 51 -7.37 -4.42 -1.12
N TRP A 52 -7.28 -5.13 0.00
CA TRP A 52 -6.10 -5.93 0.32
C TRP A 52 -5.84 -7.03 -0.71
N ASP A 53 -6.91 -7.63 -1.26
CA ASP A 53 -6.79 -8.68 -2.29
C ASP A 53 -5.91 -8.24 -3.47
N GLU A 54 -6.08 -6.99 -3.94
CA GLU A 54 -5.28 -6.43 -5.03
C GLU A 54 -3.78 -6.29 -4.70
N TYR A 55 -3.46 -6.14 -3.41
CA TYR A 55 -2.09 -6.02 -2.94
C TYR A 55 -1.49 -7.37 -2.60
N TRP A 56 -2.30 -8.31 -2.11
CA TRP A 56 -1.82 -9.65 -1.75
C TRP A 56 -1.23 -10.38 -2.95
N GLU A 57 -1.88 -10.30 -4.11
CA GLU A 57 -1.36 -10.84 -5.37
C GLU A 57 0.03 -10.28 -5.74
N MET A 58 0.33 -9.05 -5.32
CA MET A 58 1.60 -8.38 -5.61
C MET A 58 2.67 -8.64 -4.54
N LEU A 59 2.26 -8.89 -3.30
CA LEU A 59 3.15 -9.12 -2.16
C LEU A 59 3.58 -10.59 -2.03
N SER A 60 2.80 -11.53 -2.59
CA SER A 60 3.07 -12.97 -2.51
C SER A 60 3.93 -13.51 -3.65
N SER A 61 4.55 -12.65 -4.47
CA SER A 61 5.28 -13.02 -5.69
C SER A 61 6.79 -12.96 -5.55
#